data_AF-A0AAE0CTX5-F1
#
_entry.id   AF-A0AAE0CTX5-F1
#
_cell.length_a   1.000
_cell.length_b   1.000
_cell.length_c   1.000
_cell.angle_alpha   90.00
_cell.angle_beta   90.00
_cell.angle_gamma   90.00
#
_symmetry.space_group_name_H-M   'P 1'
#
loop_
_entity.id
_entity.type
_entity.pdbx_description
1 polymer ?
#
loop_
_entity_poly.entity_id
_entity_poly.type
_entity_poly.pdbx_seq_one_letter_code
_entity_poly.pdbx_strand_id
1 'polypeptide(L)'
;MEKQAAEIYTRNLFSLFQDEIFESLVLAVKHSEDNGGTGTYEVARFDEEHKVYFVALDVSEQTATCSCKMFEFEGILCRHVIAVFKATNIFMLPEHYVFKRWTKNAKG
;
A
#
# COMPACT_ATOMS: atom_id res chain seq x y z
N MET A 1 -8.19 7.84 -1.32
CA MET A 1 -6.97 7.27 -1.93
C MET A 1 -7.19 7.06 -3.41
N GLU A 2 -8.22 6.31 -3.79
CA GLU A 2 -8.57 6.04 -5.19
C GLU A 2 -8.75 7.31 -6.05
N LYS A 3 -9.52 8.30 -5.57
CA LYS A 3 -9.69 9.58 -6.28
C LYS A 3 -8.35 10.26 -6.59
N GLN A 4 -7.46 10.33 -5.61
CA GLN A 4 -6.13 10.93 -5.77
C GLN A 4 -5.28 10.13 -6.77
N ALA A 5 -5.32 8.79 -6.70
CA ALA A 5 -4.65 7.93 -7.66
C ALA A 5 -5.20 8.12 -9.09
N ALA A 6 -6.51 8.33 -9.26
CA ALA A 6 -7.13 8.58 -10.55
C ALA A 6 -6.65 9.89 -11.21
N GLU A 7 -6.30 10.89 -10.40
CA GLU A 7 -5.76 12.17 -10.87
C GLU A 7 -4.28 12.04 -11.26
N ILE A 8 -3.51 11.27 -10.48
CA ILE A 8 -2.05 11.15 -10.59
C ILE A 8 -1.63 10.10 -11.64
N TYR A 9 -2.19 8.90 -11.59
CA TYR A 9 -1.73 7.74 -12.36
C TYR A 9 -2.28 7.71 -13.78
N THR A 10 -1.53 7.11 -14.71
CA THR A 10 -2.06 6.79 -16.05
C THR A 10 -3.23 5.82 -15.95
N ARG A 11 -4.08 5.74 -16.98
CA ARG A 11 -5.29 4.89 -16.95
C ARG A 11 -4.97 3.41 -16.66
N ASN A 12 -3.89 2.89 -17.26
CA ASN A 12 -3.47 1.50 -17.07
C ASN A 12 -3.01 1.26 -15.63
N LEU A 13 -2.21 2.17 -15.09
CA LEU A 13 -1.68 2.05 -13.74
C LEU A 13 -2.77 2.24 -12.68
N PHE A 14 -3.71 3.15 -12.92
CA PHE A 14 -4.89 3.32 -12.09
C PHE A 14 -5.71 2.01 -12.03
N SER A 15 -5.88 1.31 -13.15
CA SER A 15 -6.57 0.02 -13.18
C SER A 15 -5.87 -1.03 -12.32
N LEU A 16 -4.53 -1.11 -12.36
CA LEU A 16 -3.75 -2.01 -11.50
C LEU A 16 -3.89 -1.64 -10.02
N PHE A 17 -3.87 -0.34 -9.72
CA PHE A 17 -4.06 0.15 -8.37
C PHE A 17 -5.46 -0.14 -7.82
N GLN A 18 -6.50 -0.08 -8.66
CA GLN A 18 -7.86 -0.47 -8.27
C GLN A 18 -7.96 -1.96 -7.93
N ASP A 19 -7.28 -2.82 -8.70
CA ASP A 19 -7.18 -4.24 -8.40
C ASP A 19 -6.54 -4.47 -7.02
N GLU A 20 -5.40 -3.81 -6.75
CA GLU A 20 -4.74 -3.89 -5.43
C GLU A 20 -5.62 -3.34 -4.29
N ILE A 21 -6.44 -2.30 -4.53
CA ILE A 21 -7.43 -1.80 -3.56
C ILE A 21 -8.50 -2.84 -3.26
N PHE A 22 -9.00 -3.51 -4.29
CA PHE A 22 -10.06 -4.52 -4.19
C PHE A 22 -9.54 -5.77 -3.45
N GLU A 23 -8.38 -6.26 -3.86
CA GLU A 23 -7.69 -7.39 -3.22
C GLU A 23 -7.32 -7.08 -1.77
N SER A 24 -7.15 -5.80 -1.41
CA SER A 24 -6.92 -5.37 -0.03
C SER A 24 -8.13 -5.61 0.89
N LEU A 25 -9.35 -5.75 0.35
CA LEU A 25 -10.58 -5.82 1.15
C LEU A 25 -10.76 -7.17 1.84
N VAL A 26 -10.13 -8.22 1.32
CA VAL A 26 -10.17 -9.59 1.86
C VAL A 26 -8.99 -9.89 2.79
N LEU A 27 -8.19 -8.89 3.13
CA LEU A 27 -7.04 -9.03 4.01
C LEU A 27 -7.41 -8.69 5.46
N ALA A 28 -7.05 -9.58 6.37
CA ALA A 28 -7.04 -9.32 7.80
C ALA A 28 -5.74 -8.58 8.16
N VAL A 29 -5.87 -7.50 8.91
CA VAL A 29 -4.74 -6.73 9.42
C VAL A 29 -4.72 -6.86 10.94
N LYS A 30 -3.60 -7.30 11.48
CA LYS A 30 -3.36 -7.41 12.92
C LYS A 30 -2.11 -6.61 13.28
N HIS A 31 -2.21 -5.77 14.29
CA HIS A 31 -1.05 -5.10 14.85
C HIS A 31 -0.26 -6.06 15.75
N SER A 32 1.06 -6.13 15.57
CA SER A 32 1.93 -7.10 16.24
C SER A 32 2.84 -6.46 17.27
N GLU A 33 3.57 -5.42 16.88
CA GLU A 33 4.58 -4.77 17.73
C GLU A 33 4.84 -3.33 17.28
N ASP A 34 5.18 -2.45 18.22
CA ASP A 34 5.66 -1.10 17.92
C ASP A 34 7.15 -1.03 18.24
N ASN A 35 7.97 -0.59 17.28
CA ASN A 35 9.41 -0.47 17.44
C ASN A 35 9.86 0.95 17.13
N GLY A 36 10.11 1.74 18.18
CA GLY A 36 10.75 3.05 18.06
C GLY A 36 9.98 4.06 17.18
N GLY A 37 8.65 3.98 17.13
CA GLY A 37 7.79 4.87 16.31
C GLY A 37 7.28 4.24 15.01
N THR A 38 7.78 3.05 14.67
CA THR A 38 7.29 2.25 13.55
C THR A 38 6.45 1.08 14.06
N GLY A 39 5.18 1.03 13.67
CA GLY A 39 4.28 -0.08 13.97
C GLY A 39 4.42 -1.22 12.96
N THR A 40 4.49 -2.46 13.43
CA THR A 40 4.53 -3.67 12.60
C THR A 40 3.16 -4.33 12.57
N TYR A 41 2.70 -4.62 11.35
CA TYR A 41 1.38 -5.18 11.07
C TYR A 41 1.53 -6.51 10.31
N GLU A 42 0.88 -7.54 10.83
CA GLU A 42 0.65 -8.81 10.15
C GLU A 42 -0.56 -8.68 9.22
N VAL A 43 -0.38 -9.03 7.96
CA VAL A 43 -1.42 -9.01 6.94
C VAL A 43 -1.56 -10.40 6.35
N ALA A 44 -2.74 -10.99 6.46
CA ALA A 44 -3.03 -12.32 5.95
C ALA A 44 -4.37 -12.34 5.23
N ARG A 45 -4.52 -13.21 4.22
CA ARG A 45 -5.80 -13.46 3.56
C ARG A 45 -6.63 -14.41 4.41
N PHE A 46 -7.92 -14.15 4.59
CA PHE A 46 -8.78 -15.00 5.43
C PHE A 46 -8.83 -16.47 4.99
N ASP A 47 -8.61 -16.74 3.71
CA ASP A 47 -8.63 -18.08 3.11
C ASP A 47 -7.24 -18.71 2.93
N GLU A 48 -6.15 -18.03 3.31
CA GLU A 48 -4.78 -18.54 3.20
C GLU A 48 -4.08 -18.57 4.57
N GLU A 49 -4.25 -19.66 5.32
CA GLU A 49 -3.70 -19.84 6.68
C GLU A 49 -2.15 -19.82 6.73
N HIS A 50 -1.48 -20.03 5.60
CA HIS A 50 -0.01 -20.19 5.55
C HIS A 50 0.75 -18.99 5.01
N LYS A 51 0.08 -17.90 4.63
CA LYS A 51 0.75 -16.75 4.01
C LYS A 51 0.48 -15.45 4.75
N VAL A 52 1.44 -15.10 5.61
CA VAL A 52 1.44 -13.84 6.36
C VAL A 52 2.49 -12.91 5.77
N TYR A 53 2.08 -11.67 5.51
CA TYR A 53 2.94 -10.57 5.10
C TYR A 53 3.13 -9.61 6.26
N PHE A 54 4.30 -8.98 6.31
CA PHE A 54 4.61 -8.00 7.34
C PHE A 54 4.69 -6.62 6.70
N VAL A 55 4.04 -5.65 7.33
CA VAL A 55 4.08 -4.25 6.93
C VAL A 55 4.57 -3.44 8.11
N ALA A 56 5.71 -2.77 7.93
CA ALA A 56 6.19 -1.77 8.86
C ALA A 56 5.62 -0.42 8.43
N LEU A 57 4.94 0.29 9.32
CA LEU A 57 4.36 1.61 9.10
C LEU A 57 4.94 2.60 10.09
N ASP A 58 5.60 3.63 9.59
CA ASP A 58 5.89 4.83 10.35
C ASP A 58 4.71 5.81 10.20
N VAL A 59 3.99 6.05 11.30
CA VAL A 59 2.81 6.93 11.28
C VAL A 59 3.20 8.40 11.15
N SER A 60 4.39 8.77 11.63
CA SER A 60 4.88 10.16 11.63
C SER A 60 5.27 10.61 10.22
N GLU A 61 5.99 9.76 9.50
CA GLU A 61 6.41 9.99 8.11
C GLU A 61 5.39 9.49 7.09
N GLN A 62 4.35 8.78 7.54
CA GLN A 62 3.36 8.09 6.69
C GLN A 62 4.01 7.15 5.67
N THR A 63 5.14 6.54 6.04
CA THR A 63 5.89 5.59 5.20
C THR A 63 5.56 4.17 5.63
N ALA A 64 5.28 3.29 4.67
CA ALA A 64 5.11 1.86 4.88
C ALA A 64 5.96 0.99 3.97
N THR A 65 6.59 -0.03 4.56
CA THR A 65 7.37 -1.04 3.83
C THR A 65 6.73 -2.40 4.03
N CYS A 66 6.53 -3.15 2.94
CA CYS A 66 5.94 -4.49 3.00
C CYS A 66 6.95 -5.57 2.59
N SER A 67 6.93 -6.70 3.27
CA SER A 67 7.77 -7.87 2.98
C SER A 67 7.57 -8.45 1.57
N CYS A 68 6.46 -8.15 0.87
CA CYS A 68 6.25 -8.56 -0.52
C CYS A 68 7.12 -7.81 -1.53
N LYS A 69 7.72 -6.67 -1.14
CA LYS A 69 8.61 -5.83 -1.97
C LYS A 69 8.03 -5.34 -3.31
N MET A 70 6.73 -5.51 -3.56
CA MET A 70 6.09 -5.15 -4.83
C MET A 70 6.28 -3.68 -5.22
N PHE A 71 6.33 -2.76 -4.24
CA PHE A 71 6.60 -1.35 -4.52
C PHE A 71 8.00 -1.13 -5.13
N GLU A 72 9.01 -1.91 -4.74
CA GLU A 72 10.36 -1.78 -5.30
C GLU A 72 10.41 -2.25 -6.77
N PHE A 73 9.60 -3.24 -7.13
CA PHE A 73 9.55 -3.81 -8.47
C PHE A 73 8.61 -3.03 -9.41
N GLU A 74 7.36 -2.85 -9.01
CA GLU A 74 6.29 -2.26 -9.83
C GLU A 74 6.16 -0.75 -9.61
N GLY A 75 6.67 -0.21 -8.50
CA GLY A 75 6.47 1.19 -8.10
C GLY A 75 5.02 1.55 -7.81
N ILE A 76 4.19 0.55 -7.50
CA ILE A 76 2.80 0.69 -7.05
C ILE A 76 2.70 0.14 -5.62
N LEU A 77 1.91 0.79 -4.78
CA LEU A 77 1.59 0.26 -3.45
C LEU A 77 0.86 -1.07 -3.58
N CYS A 78 1.34 -2.09 -2.85
CA CYS A 78 0.66 -3.37 -2.80
C CYS A 78 -0.59 -3.33 -1.92
N ARG A 79 -1.47 -4.30 -2.15
CA ARG A 79 -2.65 -4.62 -1.36
C ARG A 79 -2.38 -4.67 0.15
N HIS A 80 -1.21 -5.18 0.57
CA HIS A 80 -0.87 -5.28 1.99
C HIS A 80 -0.67 -3.91 2.65
N VAL A 81 0.06 -3.00 1.99
CA VAL A 81 0.23 -1.62 2.48
C VAL A 81 -1.10 -0.88 2.45
N ILE A 82 -1.88 -1.05 1.37
CA ILE A 82 -3.21 -0.42 1.26
C ILE A 82 -4.15 -0.87 2.39
N ALA A 83 -4.14 -2.17 2.73
CA ALA A 83 -4.94 -2.71 3.82
C ALA A 83 -4.53 -2.08 5.17
N VAL A 84 -3.23 -1.99 5.45
CA VAL A 84 -2.72 -1.36 6.68
C VAL A 84 -3.05 0.12 6.72
N PHE A 85 -2.86 0.86 5.63
CA PHE A 85 -3.25 2.27 5.54
C PHE A 85 -4.74 2.47 5.82
N LYS A 86 -5.63 1.63 5.25
CA LYS A 86 -7.06 1.67 5.56
C LYS A 86 -7.33 1.38 7.05
N ALA A 87 -6.67 0.38 7.62
CA ALA A 87 -6.81 0.01 9.03
C ALA A 87 -6.32 1.10 10.00
N THR A 88 -5.35 1.91 9.58
CA THR A 88 -4.79 3.03 10.36
C THR A 88 -5.38 4.40 9.97
N ASN A 89 -6.47 4.42 9.20
CA ASN A 89 -7.18 5.62 8.74
C ASN A 89 -6.35 6.56 7.83
N ILE A 90 -5.33 6.04 7.15
CA ILE A 90 -4.57 6.74 6.11
C ILE A 90 -5.28 6.55 4.77
N PHE A 91 -6.11 7.52 4.39
CA PHE A 91 -6.89 7.47 3.15
C PHE A 91 -6.31 8.32 2.01
N MET A 92 -5.16 8.94 2.19
CA MET A 92 -4.44 9.67 1.13
C MET A 92 -3.20 8.90 0.72
N LEU A 93 -2.76 9.05 -0.52
CA LEU A 93 -1.54 8.41 -0.99
C LEU A 93 -0.38 9.37 -0.68
N PRO A 94 0.58 9.00 0.19
CA PRO A 94 1.69 9.88 0.52
C PRO A 94 2.50 10.23 -0.74
N GLU A 95 2.99 11.47 -0.83
CA GLU A 95 3.66 11.97 -2.05
C GLU A 95 4.90 11.15 -2.43
N HIS A 96 5.59 10.57 -1.44
CA HIS A 96 6.76 9.73 -1.68
C HIS A 96 6.43 8.38 -2.37
N TYR A 97 5.16 7.95 -2.38
CA TYR A 97 4.68 6.80 -3.18
C TYR A 97 4.28 7.19 -4.60
N VAL A 98 4.36 8.47 -4.97
CA VAL A 98 4.06 8.98 -6.30
C VAL A 98 5.35 9.11 -7.10
N PHE A 99 5.75 8.05 -7.79
CA PHE A 99 6.90 8.12 -8.69
C PHE A 99 6.57 8.86 -9.99
N LYS A 100 7.42 9.80 -10.40
CA LYS A 100 7.25 10.59 -11.64
C LYS A 100 7.02 9.74 -12.88
N ARG A 101 7.70 8.59 -13.01
CA ARG A 101 7.58 7.63 -14.13
C ARG A 101 6.16 7.07 -14.33
N TRP A 102 5.35 7.14 -13.28
CA TRP A 102 4.03 6.54 -13.18
C TRP A 102 2.89 7.57 -13.19
N THR A 103 3.26 8.86 -13.24
CA THR A 103 2.29 9.94 -13.32
C THR A 103 1.90 10.25 -14.76
N LYS A 104 0.68 10.76 -14.98
CA LYS A 104 0.24 11.24 -16.31
C LYS A 104 1.17 12.29 -16.92
N ASN A 105 1.99 12.93 -16.10
CA ASN A 105 2.94 13.96 -16.51
C ASN A 105 4.38 13.43 -16.73
N ALA A 106 4.56 12.10 -16.79
CA ALA A 106 5.79 11.48 -17.26
C ALA A 106 5.98 11.83 -18.74
N LYS A 107 6.67 12.95 -19.01
CA LYS A 107 7.17 13.25 -20.35
C LYS A 107 8.20 12.18 -20.71
N GLY A 108 7.85 11.34 -21.69
CA GLY A 108 8.82 10.61 -22.50
C GLY A 108 9.64 11.54 -23.37
#